data_AF-A0AAN8YGC9-F1
#
_entry.id   AF-A0AAN8YGC9-F1
#
_cell.length_a   1.000
_cell.length_b   1.000
_cell.length_c   1.000
_cell.angle_alpha   90.00
_cell.angle_beta   90.00
_cell.angle_gamma   90.00
#
_symmetry.space_group_name_H-M   'P 1'
#
loop_
_entity.id
_entity.type
_entity.pdbx_description
1 polymer ?
#
loop_
_entity_poly.entity_id
_entity_poly.type
_entity_poly.pdbx_seq_one_letter_code
_entity_poly.pdbx_strand_id
1 'polypeptide(L)'
;MRHKKMAESIDTKLQIVMFPWLALGHIIPFLNLSNELAKKGHRISFLLPKNAQIKLQNLNLYPNLITFHTLKIPHVHGLPYGAETTADVPRSLESLLATSMDELYDEIKSFLQNLKPRFVFFDFAHWVTEIALEIGGFKTLCYRLASPATSAISLIRSPEKSVFMASTAAGKVRPPLATEIGGIKTLCYKIVCPATSAYSLIRSPEKSVFMASTAAEKVRPPPGYPSTTVVLHEHEAKLLEFLFQEYGKGVTIYERLTKGMTQCDAIALKTC
;
A
#
# COMPACT_ATOMS: atom_id res chain seq x y z
N MET A 1 0.02 -45.88 23.92
CA MET A 1 -0.58 -45.20 22.74
C MET A 1 -0.96 -43.77 23.13
N ARG A 2 -0.29 -42.75 22.59
CA ARG A 2 -0.73 -41.35 22.68
C ARG A 2 -0.84 -40.84 21.25
N HIS A 3 -2.06 -40.78 20.74
CA HIS A 3 -2.35 -40.16 19.45
C HIS A 3 -2.06 -38.66 19.54
N LYS A 4 -1.00 -38.21 18.88
CA LYS A 4 -0.85 -36.82 18.46
C LYS A 4 -1.96 -36.56 17.45
N LYS A 5 -3.03 -35.86 17.84
CA LYS A 5 -3.90 -35.18 16.87
C LYS A 5 -3.02 -34.14 16.17
N MET A 6 -2.54 -34.45 14.97
CA MET A 6 -2.16 -33.40 14.03
C MET A 6 -3.44 -32.60 13.76
N ALA A 7 -3.47 -31.35 14.19
CA ALA A 7 -4.45 -30.41 13.69
C ALA A 7 -4.15 -30.23 12.20
N GLU A 8 -4.92 -30.90 11.35
CA GLU A 8 -5.06 -30.47 9.96
C GLU A 8 -5.56 -29.03 10.02
N SER A 9 -4.71 -28.08 9.63
CA SER A 9 -5.17 -26.73 9.34
C SER A 9 -6.12 -26.86 8.16
N ILE A 10 -7.42 -26.75 8.40
CA ILE A 10 -8.40 -26.61 7.34
C ILE A 10 -7.93 -25.40 6.52
N ASP A 11 -7.48 -25.64 5.29
CA ASP A 11 -6.97 -24.62 4.38
C ASP A 11 -8.16 -23.75 3.95
N THR A 12 -8.52 -22.79 4.81
CA THR A 12 -9.68 -21.93 4.61
C THR A 12 -9.45 -21.08 3.38
N LYS A 13 -10.22 -21.33 2.32
CA LYS A 13 -10.16 -20.54 1.10
C LYS A 13 -10.71 -19.14 1.37
N LEU A 14 -9.81 -18.18 1.40
CA LEU A 14 -10.11 -16.78 1.67
C LEU A 14 -10.73 -16.08 0.47
N GLN A 15 -11.60 -15.11 0.74
CA GLN A 15 -12.07 -14.11 -0.22
C GLN A 15 -11.28 -12.81 0.00
N ILE A 16 -10.57 -12.36 -1.02
CA ILE A 16 -9.60 -11.26 -0.94
C ILE A 16 -9.96 -10.21 -1.99
N VAL A 17 -9.93 -8.94 -1.61
CA VAL A 17 -10.06 -7.81 -2.54
C VAL A 17 -8.70 -7.18 -2.79
N MET A 18 -8.44 -6.84 -4.05
CA MET A 18 -7.25 -6.12 -4.49
C MET A 18 -7.68 -4.76 -5.03
N PHE A 19 -7.20 -3.68 -4.42
CA PHE A 19 -7.51 -2.30 -4.79
C PHE A 19 -6.23 -1.46 -4.92
N PRO A 20 -5.48 -1.63 -6.04
CA PRO A 20 -4.24 -0.90 -6.28
C PRO A 20 -4.47 0.56 -6.73
N TRP A 21 -3.42 1.37 -6.63
CA TRP A 21 -3.31 2.65 -7.30
C TRP A 21 -3.50 2.53 -8.82
N LEU A 22 -4.09 3.55 -9.44
CA LEU A 22 -4.50 3.58 -10.85
C LEU A 22 -3.33 3.74 -11.86
N ALA A 23 -2.19 3.13 -11.55
CA ALA A 23 -1.00 3.10 -12.39
C ALA A 23 -0.65 1.65 -12.72
N LEU A 24 -0.25 1.37 -13.97
CA LEU A 24 0.11 0.00 -14.39
C LEU A 24 1.26 -0.59 -13.56
N GLY A 25 2.20 0.26 -13.11
CA GLY A 25 3.28 -0.13 -12.20
C GLY A 25 2.80 -0.65 -10.84
N HIS A 26 1.56 -0.35 -10.46
CA HIS A 26 0.90 -0.83 -9.25
C HIS A 26 -0.06 -2.00 -9.54
N ILE A 27 -0.86 -1.87 -10.59
CA ILE A 27 -1.86 -2.87 -10.97
C ILE A 27 -1.19 -4.21 -11.32
N ILE A 28 -0.11 -4.21 -12.10
CA ILE A 28 0.56 -5.45 -12.53
C ILE A 28 1.12 -6.25 -11.35
N PRO A 29 1.88 -5.67 -10.40
CA PRO A 29 2.34 -6.41 -9.23
C PRO A 29 1.23 -6.91 -8.30
N PHE A 30 0.12 -6.17 -8.16
CA PHE A 30 -1.05 -6.66 -7.46
C PHE A 30 -1.64 -7.88 -8.16
N LEU A 31 -1.72 -7.87 -9.50
CA LEU A 31 -2.22 -9.00 -10.28
C LEU A 31 -1.29 -10.22 -10.16
N ASN A 32 0.02 -10.01 -10.18
CA ASN A 32 0.99 -11.10 -9.94
C ASN A 32 0.81 -11.71 -8.53
N LEU A 33 0.62 -10.88 -7.51
CA LEU A 33 0.32 -11.38 -6.17
C LEU A 33 -1.03 -12.12 -6.14
N SER A 34 -2.03 -11.64 -6.87
CA SER A 34 -3.33 -12.28 -7.00
C SER A 34 -3.22 -13.66 -7.61
N ASN A 35 -2.39 -13.84 -8.63
CA ASN A 35 -2.10 -15.14 -9.22
C ASN A 35 -1.46 -16.10 -8.21
N GLU A 36 -0.49 -15.64 -7.41
CA GLU A 36 0.14 -16.47 -6.37
C GLU A 36 -0.84 -16.88 -5.25
N LEU A 37 -1.79 -16.01 -4.90
CA LEU A 37 -2.84 -16.32 -3.92
C LEU A 37 -3.90 -17.25 -4.50
N ALA A 38 -4.32 -17.02 -5.76
CA ALA A 38 -5.26 -17.86 -6.47
C ALA A 38 -4.70 -19.27 -6.72
N LYS A 39 -3.40 -19.41 -6.97
CA LYS A 39 -2.70 -20.70 -7.04
C LYS A 39 -2.86 -21.54 -5.75
N LYS A 40 -3.01 -20.89 -4.60
CA LYS A 40 -3.33 -21.53 -3.31
C LYS A 40 -4.83 -21.75 -3.09
N GLY A 41 -5.67 -21.44 -4.06
CA GLY A 41 -7.12 -21.62 -4.03
C GLY A 41 -7.90 -20.48 -3.40
N HIS A 42 -7.28 -19.34 -3.10
CA HIS A 42 -8.00 -18.15 -2.62
C HIS A 42 -8.79 -17.51 -3.76
N ARG A 43 -9.96 -16.93 -3.45
CA ARG A 43 -10.79 -16.18 -4.39
C ARG A 43 -10.45 -14.71 -4.32
N ILE A 44 -10.22 -14.09 -5.46
CA ILE A 44 -9.78 -12.71 -5.61
C ILE A 44 -10.83 -11.90 -6.36
N SER A 45 -11.27 -10.80 -5.76
CA SER A 45 -11.98 -9.73 -6.46
C SER A 45 -11.00 -8.59 -6.73
N PHE A 46 -10.63 -8.41 -7.99
CA PHE A 46 -9.65 -7.41 -8.40
C PHE A 46 -10.36 -6.17 -8.95
N LEU A 47 -10.16 -5.03 -8.29
CA LEU A 47 -10.75 -3.75 -8.67
C LEU A 47 -9.80 -2.99 -9.59
N LEU A 48 -10.25 -2.65 -10.80
CA LEU A 48 -9.44 -1.91 -11.77
C LEU A 48 -10.31 -1.18 -12.82
N PRO A 49 -9.80 -0.11 -13.45
CA PRO A 49 -10.53 0.56 -14.53
C PRO A 49 -10.68 -0.30 -15.78
N LYS A 50 -11.62 0.06 -16.66
CA LYS A 50 -11.94 -0.71 -17.88
C LYS A 50 -10.75 -0.80 -18.84
N ASN A 51 -10.04 0.30 -19.05
CA ASN A 51 -8.89 0.36 -19.95
C ASN A 51 -7.74 -0.52 -19.42
N ALA A 52 -7.52 -0.53 -18.11
CA ALA A 52 -6.54 -1.40 -17.48
C ALA A 52 -6.94 -2.88 -17.62
N GLN A 53 -8.22 -3.20 -17.41
CA GLN A 53 -8.76 -4.55 -17.58
C GLN A 53 -8.52 -5.10 -18.99
N ILE A 54 -8.84 -4.35 -20.03
CA ILE A 54 -8.64 -4.77 -21.42
C ILE A 54 -7.17 -5.10 -21.70
N LYS A 55 -6.25 -4.27 -21.18
CA LYS A 55 -4.79 -4.44 -21.35
C LYS A 55 -4.24 -5.64 -20.57
N LEU A 56 -4.81 -5.95 -19.41
CA LEU A 56 -4.20 -6.88 -18.44
C LEU A 56 -4.96 -8.20 -18.27
N GLN A 57 -6.11 -8.39 -18.92
CA GLN A 57 -6.92 -9.62 -18.82
C GLN A 57 -6.13 -10.91 -19.11
N ASN A 58 -5.18 -10.86 -20.05
CA ASN A 58 -4.35 -12.02 -20.40
C ASN A 58 -3.33 -12.39 -19.31
N LEU A 59 -3.10 -11.52 -18.32
CA LEU A 59 -2.22 -11.77 -17.18
C LEU A 59 -2.96 -12.43 -16.00
N ASN A 60 -4.29 -12.58 -16.08
CA ASN A 60 -5.04 -13.37 -15.13
C ASN A 60 -4.86 -14.86 -15.44
N LEU A 61 -4.08 -15.57 -14.62
CA LEU A 61 -3.77 -16.99 -14.81
C LEU A 61 -4.83 -17.92 -14.24
N TYR A 62 -5.79 -17.39 -13.47
CA TYR A 62 -6.80 -18.14 -12.74
C TYR A 62 -8.18 -17.50 -12.87
N PRO A 63 -8.79 -17.43 -14.07
CA PRO A 63 -10.07 -16.75 -14.30
C PRO A 63 -11.24 -17.31 -13.47
N ASN A 64 -11.15 -18.56 -13.02
CA ASN A 64 -12.14 -19.19 -12.13
C ASN A 64 -12.02 -18.75 -10.66
N LEU A 65 -10.91 -18.10 -10.29
CA LEU A 65 -10.62 -17.66 -8.93
C LEU A 65 -10.38 -16.16 -8.83
N ILE A 66 -10.00 -15.50 -9.93
CA ILE A 66 -9.77 -14.05 -9.99
C ILE A 66 -10.84 -13.44 -10.86
N THR A 67 -11.74 -12.69 -10.24
CA THR A 67 -12.79 -11.92 -10.91
C THR A 67 -12.38 -10.46 -10.98
N PHE A 68 -12.42 -9.90 -12.18
CA PHE A 68 -12.18 -8.48 -12.41
C PHE A 68 -13.48 -7.71 -12.27
N HIS A 69 -13.46 -6.68 -11.41
CA HIS A 69 -14.56 -5.76 -11.21
C HIS A 69 -14.13 -4.39 -11.73
N THR A 70 -14.84 -3.94 -12.78
CA THR A 70 -14.54 -2.68 -13.45
C THR A 70 -14.94 -1.50 -12.55
N LEU A 71 -13.98 -0.62 -12.26
CA LEU A 71 -14.23 0.66 -11.61
C LEU A 71 -14.58 1.71 -12.66
N LYS A 72 -15.64 2.48 -12.40
CA LYS A 72 -15.94 3.68 -13.19
C LYS A 72 -15.29 4.88 -12.51
N ILE A 73 -14.19 5.36 -13.07
CA ILE A 73 -13.45 6.49 -12.48
C ILE A 73 -14.31 7.76 -12.55
N PRO A 74 -14.69 8.37 -11.41
CA PRO A 74 -15.48 9.58 -11.39
C PRO A 74 -14.73 10.72 -12.07
N HIS A 75 -15.42 11.46 -12.93
CA HIS A 75 -14.81 12.61 -13.57
C HIS A 75 -14.69 13.77 -12.58
N VAL A 76 -13.53 14.41 -12.56
CA VAL A 76 -13.25 15.62 -11.78
C VAL A 76 -12.82 16.75 -12.71
N HIS A 77 -13.11 17.99 -12.35
CA HIS A 77 -12.76 19.14 -13.17
C HIS A 77 -11.24 19.22 -13.42
N GLY A 78 -10.85 19.45 -14.68
CA GLY A 78 -9.44 19.51 -15.11
C GLY A 78 -8.83 18.17 -15.53
N LEU A 79 -9.48 17.04 -15.23
CA LEU A 79 -9.05 15.74 -15.71
C LEU A 79 -9.52 15.54 -17.17
N PRO A 80 -8.70 14.98 -18.09
CA PRO A 80 -9.18 14.65 -19.43
C PRO A 80 -10.36 13.68 -19.40
N TYR A 81 -11.34 13.87 -20.28
CA TYR A 81 -12.51 12.99 -20.33
C TYR A 81 -12.09 11.56 -20.69
N GLY A 82 -12.57 10.58 -19.92
CA GLY A 82 -12.22 9.17 -20.12
C GLY A 82 -10.83 8.77 -19.63
N ALA A 83 -10.08 9.66 -18.97
CA ALA A 83 -8.85 9.28 -18.28
C ALA A 83 -9.17 8.37 -17.09
N GLU A 84 -8.54 7.19 -17.06
CA GLU A 84 -8.79 6.17 -16.05
C GLU A 84 -7.53 5.78 -15.28
N THR A 85 -6.36 5.98 -15.89
CA THR A 85 -5.07 5.58 -15.35
C THR A 85 -4.03 6.69 -15.52
N THR A 86 -2.93 6.60 -14.78
CA THR A 86 -1.80 7.55 -14.93
C THR A 86 -1.17 7.51 -16.32
N ALA A 87 -1.45 6.49 -17.14
CA ALA A 87 -1.01 6.44 -18.53
C ALA A 87 -1.82 7.35 -19.46
N ASP A 88 -2.99 7.81 -19.02
CA ASP A 88 -3.90 8.64 -19.81
C ASP A 88 -3.69 10.14 -19.57
N VAL A 89 -2.81 10.52 -18.64
CA VAL A 89 -2.60 11.92 -18.22
C VAL A 89 -1.12 12.26 -18.02
N PRO A 90 -0.72 13.53 -18.22
CA PRO A 90 0.60 13.99 -17.79
C PRO A 90 0.70 13.99 -16.25
N ARG A 91 1.94 13.88 -15.74
CA ARG A 91 2.23 13.82 -14.30
C ARG A 91 1.55 14.93 -13.49
N SER A 92 1.47 16.13 -14.03
CA SER A 92 0.84 17.29 -13.39
C SER A 92 -0.66 17.10 -13.07
N LEU A 93 -1.33 16.14 -13.70
CA LEU A 93 -2.75 15.83 -13.48
C LEU A 93 -2.97 14.52 -12.70
N GLU A 94 -1.91 13.83 -12.27
CA GLU A 94 -2.05 12.60 -11.47
C GLU A 94 -2.73 12.87 -10.12
N SER A 95 -2.57 14.07 -9.55
CA SER A 95 -3.28 14.47 -8.33
C SER A 95 -4.79 14.51 -8.54
N LEU A 96 -5.27 14.86 -9.74
CA LEU A 96 -6.69 14.82 -10.09
C LEU A 96 -7.21 13.38 -10.21
N LEU A 97 -6.40 12.45 -10.73
CA LEU A 97 -6.75 11.03 -10.67
C LEU A 97 -6.86 10.52 -9.23
N ALA A 98 -6.03 11.03 -8.32
CA ALA A 98 -6.13 10.69 -6.90
C ALA A 98 -7.40 11.27 -6.29
N THR A 99 -7.82 12.48 -6.68
CA THR A 99 -9.12 13.04 -6.31
C THR A 99 -10.25 12.15 -6.79
N SER A 100 -10.23 11.74 -8.07
CA SER A 100 -11.22 10.80 -8.61
C SER A 100 -11.25 9.47 -7.85
N MET A 101 -10.09 8.94 -7.45
CA MET A 101 -10.02 7.71 -6.65
C MET A 101 -10.66 7.92 -5.27
N ASP A 102 -10.48 9.07 -4.63
CA ASP A 102 -11.11 9.38 -3.34
C ASP A 102 -12.65 9.44 -3.42
N GLU A 103 -13.20 9.89 -4.56
CA GLU A 103 -14.66 9.88 -4.79
C GLU A 103 -15.25 8.46 -4.85
N LEU A 104 -14.42 7.42 -4.96
CA LEU A 104 -14.89 6.02 -4.94
C LEU A 104 -15.21 5.51 -3.51
N TYR A 105 -15.01 6.32 -2.46
CA TYR A 105 -15.17 5.90 -1.06
C TYR A 105 -16.48 5.13 -0.81
N ASP A 106 -17.62 5.73 -1.14
CA ASP A 106 -18.94 5.15 -0.87
C ASP A 106 -19.22 3.93 -1.75
N GLU A 107 -18.79 3.95 -3.02
CA GLU A 107 -18.92 2.80 -3.93
C GLU A 107 -18.13 1.60 -3.40
N ILE A 108 -16.86 1.81 -3.00
CA ILE A 108 -16.01 0.77 -2.44
C ILE A 108 -16.56 0.29 -1.09
N LYS A 109 -17.04 1.18 -0.23
CA LYS A 109 -17.67 0.81 1.04
C LYS A 109 -18.86 -0.13 0.80
N SER A 110 -19.77 0.25 -0.10
CA SER A 110 -20.93 -0.58 -0.48
C SER A 110 -20.51 -1.92 -1.08
N PHE A 111 -19.52 -1.91 -1.97
CA PHE A 111 -18.96 -3.13 -2.55
C PHE A 111 -18.42 -4.08 -1.48
N LEU A 112 -17.64 -3.57 -0.52
CA LEU A 112 -17.06 -4.36 0.57
C LEU A 112 -18.11 -4.88 1.56
N GLN A 113 -19.15 -4.10 1.88
CA GLN A 113 -20.27 -4.54 2.71
C GLN A 113 -21.02 -5.72 2.11
N ASN A 114 -21.19 -5.72 0.79
CA ASN A 114 -21.90 -6.78 0.07
C ASN A 114 -21.02 -8.02 -0.12
N LEU A 115 -19.76 -7.82 -0.51
CA LEU A 115 -18.82 -8.91 -0.80
C LEU A 115 -18.36 -9.64 0.46
N LYS A 116 -18.23 -8.93 1.60
CA LYS A 116 -17.74 -9.43 2.89
C LYS A 116 -16.40 -10.18 2.78
N PRO A 117 -15.36 -9.56 2.20
CA PRO A 117 -14.06 -10.22 2.06
C PRO A 117 -13.40 -10.46 3.42
N ARG A 118 -12.45 -11.39 3.47
CA ARG A 118 -11.59 -11.54 4.65
C ARG A 118 -10.48 -10.49 4.69
N PHE A 119 -9.91 -10.18 3.52
CA PHE A 119 -8.81 -9.22 3.38
C PHE A 119 -9.06 -8.22 2.26
N VAL A 120 -8.62 -6.99 2.46
CA VAL A 120 -8.55 -5.94 1.43
C VAL A 120 -7.11 -5.44 1.34
N PHE A 121 -6.51 -5.62 0.17
CA PHE A 121 -5.16 -5.15 -0.16
C PHE A 121 -5.27 -3.80 -0.86
N PHE A 122 -4.52 -2.80 -0.40
CA PHE A 122 -4.52 -1.44 -0.95
C PHE A 122 -3.13 -0.80 -0.82
N ASP A 123 -2.89 0.35 -1.46
CA ASP A 123 -1.59 1.04 -1.38
C ASP A 123 -1.66 2.56 -1.21
N PHE A 124 -2.55 3.26 -1.92
CA PHE A 124 -2.73 4.73 -1.87
C PHE A 124 -4.09 5.16 -1.29
N ALA A 125 -5.10 4.29 -1.38
CA ALA A 125 -6.44 4.52 -0.81
C ALA A 125 -6.43 4.31 0.71
N HIS A 126 -5.76 5.21 1.44
CA HIS A 126 -5.62 5.15 2.90
C HIS A 126 -6.97 5.05 3.64
N TRP A 127 -8.01 5.66 3.08
CA TRP A 127 -9.39 5.64 3.57
C TRP A 127 -10.03 4.24 3.56
N VAL A 128 -9.41 3.22 2.93
CA VAL A 128 -9.82 1.81 3.10
C VAL A 128 -9.74 1.38 4.58
N THR A 129 -8.81 1.94 5.35
CA THR A 129 -8.71 1.69 6.79
C THR A 129 -9.87 2.32 7.56
N GLU A 130 -10.36 3.47 7.12
CA GLU A 130 -11.55 4.13 7.69
C GLU A 130 -12.81 3.31 7.41
N ILE A 131 -12.98 2.82 6.17
CA ILE A 131 -14.06 1.88 5.83
C ILE A 131 -14.01 0.65 6.75
N ALA A 132 -12.83 0.07 6.98
CA ALA A 132 -12.68 -1.09 7.86
C ALA A 132 -13.13 -0.81 9.29
N LEU A 133 -12.91 0.41 9.80
CA LEU A 133 -13.40 0.84 11.11
C LEU A 133 -14.91 1.03 11.12
N GLU A 134 -15.48 1.59 10.05
CA GLU A 134 -16.91 1.89 9.96
C GLU A 134 -17.79 0.65 9.80
N ILE A 135 -17.41 -0.30 8.94
CA ILE A 135 -18.25 -1.45 8.60
C ILE A 135 -17.75 -2.76 9.22
N GLY A 136 -16.48 -2.83 9.63
CA GLY A 136 -15.87 -4.02 10.22
C GLY A 136 -15.85 -5.23 9.28
N GLY A 137 -15.51 -6.40 9.84
CA GLY A 137 -15.66 -7.69 9.17
C GLY A 137 -14.51 -8.13 8.26
N PHE A 138 -13.55 -7.25 7.96
CA PHE A 138 -12.37 -7.59 7.15
C PHE A 138 -11.08 -7.01 7.74
N LYS A 139 -9.95 -7.52 7.25
CA LYS A 139 -8.61 -7.06 7.60
C LYS A 139 -7.97 -6.30 6.45
N THR A 140 -7.25 -5.25 6.79
CA THR A 140 -6.62 -4.34 5.83
C THR A 140 -5.14 -4.63 5.69
N LEU A 141 -4.67 -4.70 4.45
CA LEU A 141 -3.26 -4.95 4.16
C LEU A 141 -2.71 -3.89 3.20
N CYS A 142 -1.76 -3.09 3.68
CA CYS A 142 -1.09 -2.10 2.85
C CYS A 142 0.03 -2.79 2.04
N TYR A 143 -0.15 -2.95 0.73
CA TYR A 143 0.82 -3.58 -0.16
C TYR A 143 1.61 -2.53 -0.93
N ARG A 144 2.88 -2.36 -0.60
CA ARG A 144 3.73 -1.30 -1.15
C ARG A 144 4.72 -1.83 -2.18
N LEU A 145 4.81 -1.07 -3.26
CA LEU A 145 5.89 -1.13 -4.25
C LEU A 145 6.81 0.05 -3.95
N ALA A 146 7.91 -0.21 -3.24
CA ALA A 146 8.80 0.87 -2.85
C ALA A 146 10.24 0.38 -2.77
N SER A 147 11.16 1.30 -3.06
CA SER A 147 12.53 1.13 -2.60
C SER A 147 12.52 1.10 -1.06
N PRO A 148 13.40 0.33 -0.43
CA PRO A 148 13.44 0.28 1.03
C PRO A 148 13.76 1.65 1.65
N ALA A 149 14.47 2.53 0.92
CA ALA A 149 14.73 3.91 1.31
C ALA A 149 13.44 4.71 1.56
N THR A 150 12.54 4.83 0.58
CA THR A 150 11.31 5.64 0.72
C THR A 150 10.38 5.13 1.83
N SER A 151 10.38 3.81 2.06
CA SER A 151 9.56 3.19 3.10
C SER A 151 9.98 3.57 4.52
N ALA A 152 11.26 3.92 4.73
CA ALA A 152 11.77 4.24 6.06
C ALA A 152 11.21 5.56 6.61
N ILE A 153 10.95 6.58 5.78
CA ILE A 153 10.47 7.91 6.22
C ILE A 153 9.09 7.85 6.92
N SER A 154 8.22 6.95 6.49
CA SER A 154 6.85 6.88 6.98
C SER A 154 6.65 5.90 8.14
N LEU A 155 7.63 5.03 8.44
CA LEU A 155 7.47 3.90 9.38
C LEU A 155 7.88 4.16 10.83
N ILE A 156 8.38 5.35 11.21
CA ILE A 156 9.04 5.54 12.52
C ILE A 156 8.18 6.21 13.60
N ARG A 157 6.88 6.44 13.34
CA ARG A 157 5.93 6.75 14.43
C ARG A 157 4.62 6.03 14.23
N SER A 158 4.55 4.76 14.62
CA SER A 158 3.30 4.22 15.16
C SER A 158 3.58 3.62 16.52
N PRO A 159 3.18 4.27 17.63
CA PRO A 159 3.30 3.68 18.96
C PRO A 159 2.39 2.47 19.15
N GLU A 160 1.38 2.23 18.30
CA GLU A 160 0.41 1.17 18.53
C GLU A 160 -0.15 0.55 17.23
N LYS A 161 -0.31 -0.78 17.28
CA LYS A 161 -1.22 -1.66 16.50
C LYS A 161 -0.82 -2.26 15.15
N SER A 162 0.22 -1.82 14.42
CA SER A 162 0.59 -2.51 13.17
C SER A 162 1.56 -3.68 13.41
N VAL A 163 1.09 -4.92 13.17
CA VAL A 163 1.97 -6.10 13.21
C VAL A 163 2.82 -6.10 11.95
N PHE A 164 4.12 -5.83 12.12
CA PHE A 164 5.08 -5.85 11.04
C PHE A 164 5.31 -7.29 10.57
N MET A 165 4.99 -7.59 9.30
CA MET A 165 5.24 -8.91 8.74
C MET A 165 6.68 -9.00 8.22
N ALA A 166 7.54 -9.70 8.95
CA ALA A 166 8.92 -10.02 8.57
C ALA A 166 9.20 -11.51 8.75
N SER A 167 10.09 -12.07 7.94
CA SER A 167 10.72 -13.37 8.20
C SER A 167 12.13 -13.35 7.58
N THR A 168 13.08 -13.94 8.28
CA THR A 168 14.38 -14.35 7.75
C THR A 168 14.46 -15.86 7.85
N ALA A 169 15.17 -16.48 6.90
CA ALA A 169 15.49 -17.90 6.97
C ALA A 169 16.48 -18.16 8.12
N ALA A 170 15.95 -18.36 9.33
CA ALA A 170 16.52 -19.16 10.41
C ALA A 170 15.39 -19.31 11.43
N GLY A 171 14.92 -20.54 11.64
CA GLY A 171 13.58 -20.83 12.16
C GLY A 171 13.13 -20.02 13.39
N LYS A 172 11.92 -19.45 13.31
CA LYS A 172 10.96 -19.21 14.41
C LYS A 172 9.66 -18.58 13.88
N VAL A 173 8.53 -19.11 14.38
CA VAL A 173 7.12 -18.66 14.35
C VAL A 173 6.72 -17.62 13.29
N ARG A 174 5.90 -18.04 12.31
CA ARG A 174 5.19 -17.14 11.38
C ARG A 174 4.10 -16.37 12.12
N PRO A 175 3.93 -15.05 11.90
CA PRO A 175 2.82 -14.29 12.50
C PRO A 175 1.45 -14.87 12.12
N PRO A 176 0.41 -14.75 12.97
CA PRO A 176 -0.90 -15.35 12.73
C PRO A 176 -1.52 -14.98 11.36
N LEU A 177 -1.50 -13.69 11.00
CA LEU A 177 -2.05 -13.19 9.73
C LEU A 177 -1.27 -13.71 8.49
N ALA A 178 0.05 -13.84 8.58
CA ALA A 178 0.86 -14.36 7.48
C ALA A 178 0.63 -15.87 7.26
N THR A 179 0.34 -16.58 8.36
CA THR A 179 -0.06 -17.99 8.32
C THR A 179 -1.45 -18.13 7.70
N GLU A 180 -2.38 -17.23 8.05
CA GLU A 180 -3.76 -17.22 7.53
C GLU A 180 -3.82 -17.02 6.00
N ILE A 181 -2.96 -16.17 5.42
CA ILE A 181 -2.90 -15.92 3.96
C ILE A 181 -2.11 -17.04 3.22
N GLY A 182 -2.13 -18.26 3.75
CA GLY A 182 -1.46 -19.41 3.15
C GLY A 182 0.07 -19.39 3.30
N GLY A 183 0.60 -18.83 4.40
CA GLY A 183 1.99 -18.99 4.80
C GLY A 183 3.02 -18.40 3.84
N ILE A 184 2.79 -17.16 3.36
CA ILE A 184 3.76 -16.43 2.51
C ILE A 184 5.13 -16.40 3.20
N LYS A 185 6.18 -16.87 2.50
CA LYS A 185 7.57 -16.77 2.95
C LYS A 185 7.98 -15.30 2.83
N THR A 186 7.93 -14.55 3.94
CA THR A 186 8.33 -13.14 3.94
C THR A 186 9.85 -13.04 3.99
N LEU A 187 10.44 -12.16 3.18
CA LEU A 187 11.84 -11.70 3.27
C LEU A 187 11.81 -10.18 3.10
N CYS A 188 12.09 -9.43 4.16
CA CYS A 188 12.28 -7.98 4.07
C CYS A 188 13.77 -7.70 3.84
N TYR A 189 14.17 -7.57 2.58
CA TYR A 189 15.51 -7.10 2.22
C TYR A 189 15.50 -5.58 2.16
N LYS A 190 16.28 -4.94 3.02
CA LYS A 190 16.33 -3.48 3.19
C LYS A 190 17.68 -2.94 2.75
N ILE A 191 17.74 -2.31 1.59
CA ILE A 191 18.75 -1.28 1.27
C ILE A 191 18.09 0.06 1.59
N VAL A 192 18.22 0.51 2.84
CA VAL A 192 17.72 1.82 3.25
C VAL A 192 18.87 2.80 3.17
N CYS A 193 18.66 3.96 2.54
CA CYS A 193 19.59 5.07 2.71
C CYS A 193 19.60 5.45 4.21
N PRO A 194 20.76 5.38 4.91
CA PRO A 194 20.83 5.62 6.34
C PRO A 194 20.27 6.99 6.75
N ALA A 195 20.41 8.00 5.88
CA ALA A 195 19.81 9.32 6.08
C ALA A 195 18.30 9.20 6.19
N THR A 196 17.66 8.55 5.23
CA THR A 196 16.22 8.35 5.17
C THR A 196 15.64 7.64 6.41
N SER A 197 16.38 6.71 7.04
CA SER A 197 15.98 6.10 8.33
C SER A 197 16.11 7.06 9.51
N ALA A 198 17.17 7.85 9.54
CA ALA A 198 17.40 8.75 10.65
C ALA A 198 16.40 9.93 10.64
N TYR A 199 15.91 10.37 9.47
CA TYR A 199 14.93 11.46 9.40
C TYR A 199 13.57 11.05 9.96
N SER A 200 13.25 9.77 9.96
CA SER A 200 11.97 9.34 10.50
C SER A 200 11.96 9.21 12.03
N LEU A 201 13.13 9.27 12.69
CA LEU A 201 13.27 9.39 14.15
C LEU A 201 12.99 10.80 14.70
N ILE A 202 12.82 11.82 13.84
CA ILE A 202 12.59 13.21 14.24
C ILE A 202 11.23 13.39 14.95
N ARG A 203 11.15 14.29 15.94
CA ARG A 203 9.91 14.49 16.71
C ARG A 203 8.79 15.07 15.84
N SER A 204 7.53 14.68 16.10
CA SER A 204 6.36 15.03 15.27
C SER A 204 6.22 16.52 14.89
N PRO A 205 6.41 17.51 15.79
CA PRO A 205 6.31 18.93 15.41
C PRO A 205 7.50 19.41 14.56
N GLU A 206 8.69 18.83 14.73
CA GLU A 206 9.87 19.11 13.89
C GLU A 206 9.74 18.42 12.53
N LYS A 207 9.03 17.28 12.47
CA LYS A 207 8.74 16.56 11.24
C LYS A 207 7.84 17.39 10.31
N SER A 208 6.78 18.01 10.81
CA SER A 208 5.91 18.88 10.00
C SER A 208 6.64 20.11 9.47
N VAL A 209 7.49 20.73 10.28
CA VAL A 209 8.33 21.87 9.87
C VAL A 209 9.36 21.45 8.81
N PHE A 210 10.03 20.32 9.02
CA PHE A 210 10.97 19.74 8.05
C PHE A 210 10.29 19.35 6.73
N MET A 211 9.08 18.81 6.78
CA MET A 211 8.31 18.44 5.58
C MET A 211 7.92 19.66 4.74
N ALA A 212 7.56 20.77 5.41
CA ALA A 212 7.22 22.04 4.77
C ALA A 212 8.44 22.85 4.26
N SER A 213 9.66 22.41 4.59
CA SER A 213 10.90 23.10 4.21
C SER A 213 11.27 22.86 2.73
N THR A 214 11.96 23.83 2.13
CA THR A 214 12.49 23.75 0.77
C THR A 214 13.58 22.68 0.64
N ALA A 215 13.88 22.23 -0.59
CA ALA A 215 14.94 21.24 -0.84
C ALA A 215 16.31 21.70 -0.29
N ALA A 216 16.62 22.99 -0.33
CA ALA A 216 17.85 23.58 0.22
C ALA A 216 17.88 23.55 1.77
N GLU A 217 16.72 23.69 2.42
CA GLU A 217 16.59 23.60 3.87
C GLU A 217 16.63 22.15 4.37
N LYS A 218 16.13 21.20 3.56
CA LYS A 218 16.15 19.75 3.85
C LYS A 218 17.57 19.14 3.90
N VAL A 219 18.56 19.83 3.32
CA VAL A 219 19.99 19.45 3.42
C VAL A 219 20.52 19.63 4.85
N ARG A 220 19.88 20.48 5.67
CA ARG A 220 20.24 20.65 7.07
C ARG A 220 19.47 19.64 7.92
N PRO A 221 20.15 18.83 8.75
CA PRO A 221 19.47 17.93 9.66
C PRO A 221 18.64 18.76 10.65
N PRO A 222 17.35 18.43 10.87
CA PRO A 222 16.51 19.19 11.79
C PRO A 222 16.93 18.95 13.24
N PRO A 223 16.47 19.81 14.16
CA PRO A 223 16.80 19.69 15.57
C PRO A 223 16.52 18.28 16.11
N GLY A 224 17.44 17.72 16.89
CA GLY A 224 17.31 16.37 17.46
C GLY A 224 17.71 15.20 16.55
N TYR A 225 18.16 15.48 15.33
CA TYR A 225 18.68 14.45 14.42
C TYR A 225 20.03 13.88 14.90
N PRO A 226 20.21 12.55 14.94
CA PRO A 226 21.31 11.92 15.69
C PRO A 226 22.68 11.95 14.99
N SER A 227 22.76 12.42 13.73
CA SER A 227 23.99 12.38 12.94
C SER A 227 24.23 13.67 12.17
N THR A 228 25.44 14.22 12.21
CA THR A 228 25.83 15.35 11.35
C THR A 228 26.42 14.92 10.01
N THR A 229 26.66 13.61 9.82
CA THR A 229 27.35 13.04 8.65
C THR A 229 26.44 12.26 7.72
N VAL A 230 25.40 11.64 8.26
CA VAL A 230 24.39 10.90 7.51
C VAL A 230 23.26 11.87 7.28
N VAL A 231 23.26 12.66 6.21
CA VAL A 231 22.23 13.68 5.92
C VAL A 231 21.69 13.51 4.50
N LEU A 232 20.50 14.04 4.22
CA LEU A 232 19.98 14.04 2.86
C LEU A 232 20.78 15.05 2.04
N HIS A 233 21.41 14.60 0.98
CA HIS A 233 22.01 15.50 0.00
C HIS A 233 20.91 16.20 -0.80
N GLU A 234 21.20 17.37 -1.36
CA GLU A 234 20.22 18.18 -2.09
C GLU A 234 19.54 17.40 -3.24
N HIS A 235 20.30 16.58 -3.96
CA HIS A 235 19.76 15.73 -5.02
C HIS A 235 18.83 14.62 -4.47
N GLU A 236 19.11 14.08 -3.29
CA GLU A 236 18.24 13.12 -2.60
C GLU A 236 16.98 13.80 -2.05
N ALA A 237 17.10 15.02 -1.53
CA ALA A 237 15.97 15.81 -1.05
C ALA A 237 15.03 16.21 -2.20
N LYS A 238 15.57 16.59 -3.36
CA LYS A 238 14.81 16.84 -4.60
C LYS A 238 14.06 15.58 -5.05
N LEU A 239 14.66 14.39 -4.93
CA LEU A 239 13.99 13.13 -5.24
C LEU A 239 12.84 12.81 -4.29
N LEU A 240 12.80 13.37 -3.08
CA LEU A 240 11.74 13.16 -2.09
C LEU A 240 10.68 14.27 -2.09
N GLU A 241 10.91 15.37 -2.81
CA GLU A 241 10.03 16.55 -2.80
C GLU A 241 8.60 16.22 -3.25
N PHE A 242 8.45 15.32 -4.22
CA PHE A 242 7.14 14.89 -4.72
C PHE A 242 6.26 14.28 -3.62
N LEU A 243 6.85 13.72 -2.55
CA LEU A 243 6.09 13.16 -1.44
C LEU A 243 5.26 14.21 -0.70
N PHE A 244 5.65 15.48 -0.78
CA PHE A 244 5.00 16.58 -0.06
C PHE A 244 4.02 17.36 -0.94
N GLN A 245 3.88 16.97 -2.21
CA GLN A 245 2.88 17.55 -3.08
C GLN A 245 1.50 17.00 -2.73
N GLU A 246 0.48 17.86 -2.86
CA GLU A 246 -0.91 17.46 -2.75
C GLU A 246 -1.24 16.42 -3.82
N TYR A 247 -1.94 15.37 -3.39
CA TYR A 247 -2.33 14.26 -4.22
C TYR A 247 -3.73 13.85 -3.80
N GLY A 248 -4.74 14.19 -4.59
CA GLY A 248 -6.15 14.04 -4.23
C GLY A 248 -6.66 15.14 -3.29
N LYS A 249 -7.66 14.87 -2.46
CA LYS A 249 -8.37 15.91 -1.68
C LYS A 249 -7.59 16.39 -0.45
N GLY A 250 -6.74 17.42 -0.61
CA GLY A 250 -6.12 18.13 0.52
C GLY A 250 -5.17 17.29 1.37
N VAL A 251 -4.63 16.20 0.80
CA VAL A 251 -3.66 15.32 1.45
C VAL A 251 -2.45 15.14 0.55
N THR A 252 -1.27 15.14 1.16
CA THR A 252 -0.02 14.87 0.44
C THR A 252 0.17 13.37 0.16
N ILE A 253 1.05 13.04 -0.79
CA ILE A 253 1.46 11.64 -0.99
C ILE A 253 1.97 11.06 0.34
N TYR A 254 2.86 11.77 1.03
CA TYR A 254 3.44 11.35 2.30
C TYR A 254 2.36 11.02 3.34
N GLU A 255 1.34 11.85 3.49
CA GLU A 255 0.23 11.61 4.42
C GLU A 255 -0.58 10.38 4.04
N ARG A 256 -0.93 10.21 2.75
CA ARG A 256 -1.62 9.00 2.28
C ARG A 256 -0.86 7.74 2.64
N LEU A 257 0.44 7.72 2.32
CA LEU A 257 1.28 6.57 2.58
C LEU A 257 1.36 6.28 4.07
N THR A 258 1.58 7.32 4.88
CA THR A 258 1.75 7.18 6.31
C THR A 258 0.45 6.74 6.99
N LYS A 259 -0.70 7.32 6.64
CA LYS A 259 -2.01 6.89 7.14
C LYS A 259 -2.26 5.42 6.81
N GLY A 260 -2.10 5.05 5.53
CA GLY A 260 -2.30 3.67 5.07
C GLY A 260 -1.44 2.65 5.83
N MET A 261 -0.17 2.96 6.11
CA MET A 261 0.73 2.05 6.83
C MET A 261 0.53 2.02 8.34
N THR A 262 0.14 3.15 8.94
CA THR A 262 -0.01 3.24 10.40
C THR A 262 -1.36 2.71 10.88
N GLN A 263 -2.37 2.71 10.01
CA GLN A 263 -3.74 2.34 10.35
C GLN A 263 -4.15 0.95 9.84
N CYS A 264 -3.33 0.28 9.02
CA CYS A 264 -3.65 -1.05 8.50
C CYS A 264 -3.29 -2.18 9.49
N ASP A 265 -3.95 -3.34 9.34
CA ASP A 265 -3.66 -4.53 10.17
C ASP A 265 -2.31 -5.17 9.83
N ALA A 266 -1.89 -5.08 8.56
CA ALA A 266 -0.64 -5.67 8.07
C ALA A 266 -0.03 -4.86 6.94
N ILE A 267 1.31 -4.94 6.81
CA ILE A 267 2.05 -4.32 5.71
C ILE A 267 2.74 -5.42 4.92
N ALA A 268 2.59 -5.41 3.59
CA ALA A 268 3.36 -6.22 2.66
C ALA A 268 4.22 -5.31 1.78
N LEU A 269 5.49 -5.67 1.59
CA LEU A 269 6.43 -4.91 0.77
C LEU A 269 6.91 -5.79 -0.38
N LYS A 270 6.87 -5.26 -1.61
CA LYS A 270 7.61 -5.79 -2.75
C LYS A 270 8.75 -4.82 -3.06
N THR A 271 9.98 -5.30 -2.89
CA THR A 271 11.19 -4.59 -3.28
C THR A 271 11.54 -4.93 -4.72
N CYS A 272 11.95 -3.92 -5.49
CA CYS A 272 12.59 -4.09 -6.79
C CYS A 272 14.08 -4.34 -6.63
#